data_AF-A0A354JS87-F1
#
_entry.id   AF-A0A354JS87-F1
#
_cell.length_a   1.000
_cell.length_b   1.000
_cell.length_c   1.000
_cell.angle_alpha   90.00
_cell.angle_beta   90.00
_cell.angle_gamma   90.00
#
_symmetry.space_group_name_H-M   'P 1'
#
loop_
_entity.id
_entity.type
_entity.pdbx_description
1 polymer ?
#
loop_
_entity_poly.entity_id
_entity_poly.type
_entity_poly.pdbx_seq_one_letter_code
_entity_poly.pdbx_strand_id
1 'polypeptide(L)' 'MKNFAHLLIFSLISVIVFAQPNTVSVDFEKYFEDKTMRVDYLHGGNSQSESFKIFA' A
#
# COMPACT_ATOMS: atom_id res chain seq x y z
N MET A 1 -41.57 12.51 -15.97
CA MET A 1 -40.52 13.29 -15.25
C MET A 1 -39.90 12.55 -14.08
N LYS A 2 -40.67 11.85 -13.22
CA LYS A 2 -40.12 11.07 -12.08
C LYS A 2 -39.01 10.08 -12.47
N ASN A 3 -39.20 9.29 -13.53
CA ASN A 3 -38.22 8.26 -13.94
C ASN A 3 -36.90 8.87 -14.48
N PHE A 4 -36.97 10.06 -15.09
CA PHE A 4 -35.80 10.79 -15.56
C PHE A 4 -34.96 11.32 -14.38
N ALA A 5 -35.64 11.78 -13.32
CA ALA A 5 -34.97 12.20 -12.09
C ALA A 5 -34.23 11.03 -11.41
N HIS A 6 -34.80 9.81 -11.45
CA HIS A 6 -34.14 8.63 -10.87
C HIS A 6 -32.89 8.22 -11.65
N LEU A 7 -32.91 8.32 -12.98
CA LEU A 7 -31.73 8.08 -13.82
C LEU A 7 -30.61 9.09 -13.55
N LEU A 8 -30.96 10.36 -13.36
CA LEU A 8 -29.99 11.40 -13.01
C LEU A 8 -29.38 11.17 -11.63
N ILE A 9 -30.19 10.78 -10.65
CA ILE A 9 -29.73 10.44 -9.30
C ILE A 9 -28.82 9.21 -9.33
N PHE A 10 -29.19 8.17 -10.08
CA PHE A 10 -28.37 6.96 -10.24
C PHE A 10 -27.02 7.26 -10.91
N SER A 11 -27.03 8.10 -11.95
CA SER A 11 -25.81 8.59 -12.61
C SER A 11 -24.91 9.39 -11.67
N LEU A 12 -25.50 10.24 -10.83
CA LEU A 12 -24.73 11.02 -9.86
C LEU A 12 -24.09 10.13 -8.79
N ILE A 13 -24.83 9.14 -8.29
CA ILE A 13 -24.35 8.21 -7.27
C ILE A 13 -23.22 7.34 -7.82
N SER A 14 -23.31 6.88 -9.07
CA SER A 14 -22.25 6.06 -9.66
C SER A 14 -20.94 6.83 -9.81
N VAL A 15 -20.99 8.09 -10.25
CA VAL A 15 -19.79 8.95 -10.34
C VAL A 15 -19.13 9.15 -8.97
N ILE A 16 -19.92 9.33 -7.90
CA ILE A 16 -19.39 9.53 -6.55
C ILE A 16 -18.70 8.26 -6.02
N VAL A 17 -19.24 7.07 -6.32
CA VAL A 17 -18.65 5.80 -5.91
C VAL A 17 -17.32 5.53 -6.62
N PHE A 18 -17.22 5.84 -7.91
CA PHE A 18 -15.96 5.66 -8.66
C PHE A 18 -14.93 6.76 -8.43
N ALA A 19 -15.35 7.93 -7.92
CA ALA A 19 -14.46 9.04 -7.59
C ALA A 19 -13.76 8.88 -6.23
N GLN A 20 -14.05 7.83 -5.47
CA GLN A 20 -13.32 7.55 -4.23
C GLN A 20 -11.86 7.22 -4.60
N PRO A 21 -10.88 8.03 -4.17
CA PRO A 21 -9.49 7.74 -4.46
C PRO A 21 -9.12 6.44 -3.74
N ASN A 22 -8.92 5.36 -4.49
CA ASN A 22 -8.39 4.08 -4.00
C ASN A 22 -6.92 4.18 -3.56
N THR A 23 -6.38 5.39 -3.47
CA THR A 23 -5.06 5.63 -2.93
C THR A 23 -5.19 5.56 -1.41
N VAL A 24 -4.98 4.37 -0.85
CA VAL A 24 -4.31 4.30 0.45
C VAL A 24 -3.01 5.06 0.23
N SER A 25 -2.97 6.34 0.60
CA SER A 25 -1.74 7.11 0.56
C SER A 25 -0.84 6.45 1.58
N VAL A 26 0.02 5.55 1.13
CA VAL A 26 1.11 5.05 1.95
C VAL A 26 2.02 6.24 2.15
N ASP A 27 1.77 6.94 3.25
CA ASP A 27 2.56 8.06 3.73
C ASP A 27 3.94 7.50 4.07
N PHE A 28 4.93 7.81 3.23
CA PHE A 28 6.28 7.31 3.38
C PHE A 28 6.88 7.85 4.69
N GLU A 29 6.62 9.12 4.97
CA GLU A 29 7.09 9.91 6.10
C GLU A 29 6.51 9.41 7.43
N LYS A 30 5.38 8.71 7.39
CA LYS A 30 4.84 7.99 8.55
C LYS A 30 5.71 6.82 8.99
N TYR A 31 6.45 6.18 8.09
CA TYR A 31 7.17 4.92 8.36
C TYR A 31 8.70 5.04 8.21
N PHE A 32 9.17 6.03 7.47
CA PHE A 32 10.57 6.21 7.13
C PHE A 32 11.02 7.62 7.49
N GLU A 33 12.17 7.71 8.16
CA GLU A 33 12.90 8.98 8.29
C GLU A 33 13.81 9.17 7.06
N ASP A 34 14.23 10.41 6.79
CA ASP A 34 15.27 10.71 5.79
C ASP A 34 16.66 10.28 6.28
N LYS A 35 16.80 8.97 6.49
CA LYS A 35 17.97 8.25 6.98
C LYS A 35 17.94 6.82 6.45
N THR A 36 19.07 6.14 6.50
CA THR A 36 19.17 4.73 6.11
C THR A 36 19.41 3.85 7.33
N MET A 37 18.53 2.87 7.55
CA MET A 37 18.78 1.81 8.52
C MET A 37 19.70 0.75 7.89
N ARG A 38 20.98 0.76 8.26
CA ARG A 38 21.92 -0.28 7.87
C ARG A 38 21.78 -1.48 8.79
N VAL A 39 21.61 -2.67 8.20
CA VAL A 39 21.58 -3.95 8.93
C VAL A 39 22.71 -4.82 8.42
N ASP A 40 23.73 -5.02 9.26
CA ASP A 40 24.79 -5.98 9.00
C ASP A 40 24.36 -7.35 9.55
N TYR A 41 24.50 -8.41 8.73
CA TYR A 41 24.15 -9.78 9.11
C TYR A 41 25.21 -10.76 8.64
N LEU A 42 25.29 -11.92 9.29
CA LEU A 42 26.11 -13.04 8.83
C LEU A 42 25.29 -13.95 7.92
N HIS A 43 25.86 -14.25 6.77
CA HIS A 43 25.39 -15.29 5.85
C HIS A 43 26.36 -16.47 5.94
N GLY A 44 25.83 -17.63 6.30
CA GLY A 44 26.58 -18.88 6.33
C GLY A 44 25.81 -19.98 5.60
N GLY A 45 26.50 -21.08 5.30
CA GLY A 45 25.88 -22.19 4.59
C GLY A 45 26.90 -23.05 3.86
N ASN A 46 26.38 -24.03 3.13
CA ASN A 46 27.12 -24.87 2.21
C ASN A 46 26.25 -25.22 1.00
N SER A 47 26.68 -26.16 0.15
CA SER A 47 25.96 -26.54 -1.07
C SER A 47 24.57 -27.16 -0.85
N GLN A 48 24.20 -27.49 0.40
CA GLN A 48 22.93 -28.12 0.74
C GLN A 48 22.00 -27.23 1.58
N SER A 49 22.52 -26.22 2.28
CA SER A 49 21.69 -25.33 3.09
C SER A 49 22.33 -23.98 3.37
N GLU A 50 21.49 -22.99 3.70
CA GLU A 50 21.87 -21.62 4.04
C GLU A 50 21.28 -21.18 5.38
N SER A 51 21.94 -20.24 6.03
CA SER A 51 21.52 -19.63 7.29
C SER A 51 21.93 -18.17 7.37
N PHE A 52 21.06 -17.35 7.95
CA PHE A 52 21.23 -15.91 8.12
C PHE A 52 21.02 -15.52 9.57
N LYS A 53 21.90 -14.70 10.13
CA LYS A 53 21.81 -14.26 11.53
C LYS A 53 22.19 -12.79 11.69
N ILE A 54 21.35 -12.06 12.42
CA ILE A 54 21.64 -10.73 12.95
C ILE A 54 22.04 -10.92 14.42
N PHE A 55 23.13 -10.28 14.85
CA PHE A 55 23.51 -10.23 16.26
C PHE A 55 23.09 -8.86 16.80
N ALA A 56 22.29 -8.87 17.87
CA ALA A 56 21.89 -7.70 18.62
C ALA A 56 22.68 -7.60 19.91
#